data_AF-A0A7V3W8X3-F1
#
_entry.id   AF-A0A7V3W8X3-F1
#
_cell.length_a   1.000
_cell.length_b   1.000
_cell.length_c   1.000
_cell.angle_alpha   90.00
_cell.angle_beta   90.00
_cell.angle_gamma   90.00
#
_symmetry.space_group_name_H-M   'P 1'
#
loop_
_entity.id
_entity.type
_entity.pdbx_description
1 polymer ?
#
loop_
_entity_poly.entity_id
_entity_poly.type
_entity_poly.pdbx_seq_one_letter_code
_entity_poly.pdbx_strand_id
1 'polypeptide(L)'
;MNRARFVEQHIVDCLRAAIVEANGEPERAARLRAQAKLRLICMSDAEVWELAKRTCYPPTRSALDAYKDIKGTIEEYKATADEWVGKAFGPLPTGPKA
;
A
#
# COMPACT_ATOMS: atom_id res chain seq x y z
N MET A 1 -18.95 4.01 -3.08
CA MET A 1 -17.70 4.82 -3.25
C MET A 1 -17.22 4.66 -4.68
N ASN A 2 -16.87 5.74 -5.38
CA ASN A 2 -16.45 5.67 -6.78
C ASN A 2 -15.00 5.13 -6.86
N ARG A 3 -14.77 3.93 -7.42
CA ARG A 3 -13.48 3.22 -7.40
C ARG A 3 -12.33 4.03 -7.99
N ALA A 4 -12.60 4.82 -9.03
CA ALA A 4 -11.61 5.71 -9.65
C ALA A 4 -11.01 6.70 -8.64
N ARG A 5 -11.84 7.25 -7.74
CA ARG A 5 -11.38 8.19 -6.71
C ARG A 5 -10.43 7.54 -5.70
N PHE A 6 -10.58 6.24 -5.42
CA PHE A 6 -9.76 5.56 -4.42
C PHE A 6 -8.32 5.36 -4.93
N VAL A 7 -8.18 4.94 -6.18
CA VAL A 7 -6.88 4.79 -6.88
C VAL A 7 -6.21 6.16 -7.07
N GLU A 8 -6.97 7.16 -7.49
CA GLU A 8 -6.45 8.53 -7.65
C GLU A 8 -5.94 9.12 -6.35
N GLN A 9 -6.70 8.94 -5.26
CA GLN A 9 -6.28 9.42 -3.95
C GLN A 9 -4.99 8.74 -3.48
N HIS A 10 -4.83 7.44 -3.75
CA HIS A 10 -3.58 6.74 -3.44
C HIS A 10 -2.39 7.36 -4.19
N ILE A 11 -2.51 7.59 -5.51
CA ILE A 11 -1.46 8.22 -6.31
C ILE A 11 -1.13 9.62 -5.78
N VAL A 12 -2.15 10.44 -5.51
CA VAL A 12 -1.98 11.80 -4.97
C VAL A 12 -1.27 11.78 -3.62
N ASP A 13 -1.63 10.88 -2.72
CA ASP A 13 -1.01 10.79 -1.40
C ASP A 13 0.47 10.34 -1.49
N CYS A 14 0.80 9.42 -2.41
CA CYS A 14 2.17 9.04 -2.70
C CYS A 14 3.00 10.22 -3.24
N LEU A 15 2.45 11.00 -4.16
CA LEU A 15 3.11 12.19 -4.71
C LEU A 15 3.30 13.28 -3.64
N ARG A 16 2.29 13.52 -2.80
CA ARG A 16 2.38 14.46 -1.68
C ARG A 16 3.46 14.04 -0.69
N ALA A 17 3.56 12.75 -0.37
CA ALA A 17 4.61 12.25 0.51
C ALA A 17 6.00 12.54 -0.05
N ALA A 18 6.21 12.33 -1.36
CA ALA A 18 7.48 12.62 -2.03
C ALA A 18 7.82 14.13 -2.02
N ILE A 19 6.84 15.00 -2.27
CA ILE A 19 7.04 16.46 -2.20
C ILE A 19 7.42 16.91 -0.79
N VAL A 20 6.70 16.41 0.23
CA VAL A 20 6.94 16.75 1.63
C VAL A 20 8.34 16.27 2.08
N GLU A 21 8.77 15.10 1.62
CA GLU A 21 10.12 14.60 1.86
C GLU A 21 11.18 15.49 1.20
N ALA A 22 10.98 15.88 -0.07
CA ALA A 22 11.89 16.77 -0.79
C ALA A 22 11.99 18.16 -0.14
N ASN A 23 10.94 18.61 0.54
CA ASN A 23 10.91 19.86 1.30
C ASN A 23 11.56 19.76 2.70
N GLY A 24 12.09 18.60 3.09
CA GLY A 24 12.79 18.42 4.36
C GLY A 24 11.86 18.19 5.56
N GLU A 25 10.64 17.69 5.34
CA GLU A 25 9.67 17.36 6.40
C GLU A 25 9.52 15.81 6.57
N PRO A 26 10.54 15.09 7.07
CA PRO A 26 10.60 13.62 7.02
C PRO A 26 9.50 12.92 7.83
N GLU A 27 9.13 13.46 9.00
CA GLU A 27 8.07 12.88 9.84
C GLU A 27 6.69 12.93 9.16
N ARG A 28 6.40 14.06 8.52
CA ARG A 28 5.16 14.25 7.77
C ARG A 28 5.13 13.38 6.52
N ALA A 29 6.26 13.24 5.83
CA ALA A 29 6.40 12.30 4.72
C ALA A 29 6.17 10.85 5.17
N ALA A 30 6.75 10.45 6.32
CA ALA A 30 6.56 9.13 6.89
C ALA A 30 5.07 8.84 7.20
N ARG A 31 4.36 9.81 7.77
CA ARG A 31 2.91 9.70 8.04
C ARG A 31 2.09 9.51 6.77
N LEU A 32 2.36 10.31 5.73
CA LEU A 32 1.68 10.19 4.44
C LEU A 32 1.97 8.84 3.76
N ARG A 33 3.21 8.36 3.84
CA ARG A 33 3.57 7.02 3.34
C ARG A 33 2.85 5.92 4.10
N ALA A 34 2.77 5.99 5.43
CA ALA A 34 2.03 5.02 6.23
C ALA A 34 0.55 4.96 5.82
N GLN A 35 -0.09 6.11 5.62
CA GLN A 35 -1.47 6.19 5.12
C GLN A 35 -1.61 5.57 3.72
N ALA A 36 -0.69 5.88 2.80
CA ALA A 36 -0.71 5.32 1.46
C ALA A 36 -0.51 3.79 1.46
N LYS A 37 0.38 3.27 2.31
CA LYS A 37 0.61 1.82 2.52
C LYS A 37 -0.64 1.12 3.04
N LEU A 38 -1.27 1.65 4.09
CA LEU A 38 -2.52 1.10 4.63
C LEU A 38 -3.61 1.07 3.55
N ARG A 39 -3.74 2.14 2.78
CA ARG A 39 -4.70 2.19 1.67
C ARG A 39 -4.41 1.10 0.62
N LEU A 40 -3.14 0.91 0.27
CA LEU A 40 -2.73 -0.11 -0.70
C LEU A 40 -3.11 -1.52 -0.24
N ILE A 41 -2.89 -1.84 1.04
CA ILE A 41 -3.26 -3.14 1.64
C ILE A 41 -4.78 -3.36 1.57
N CYS A 42 -5.57 -2.30 1.72
CA CYS A 42 -7.04 -2.35 1.67
C CYS A 42 -7.64 -2.32 0.26
N MET A 43 -6.83 -2.17 -0.80
CA MET A 43 -7.35 -2.17 -2.18
C MET A 43 -7.86 -3.57 -2.56
N SER A 44 -9.00 -3.59 -3.26
CA SER A 44 -9.48 -4.78 -3.95
C SER A 44 -8.60 -5.11 -5.17
N ASP A 45 -8.59 -6.37 -5.62
CA ASP A 45 -7.84 -6.78 -6.82
C ASP A 45 -8.18 -5.92 -8.05
N ALA A 46 -9.45 -5.51 -8.20
CA ALA A 46 -9.88 -4.61 -9.26
C ALA A 46 -9.23 -3.22 -9.16
N GLU A 47 -9.09 -2.67 -7.95
CA GLU A 47 -8.42 -1.38 -7.71
C GLU A 47 -6.92 -1.48 -7.92
N VAL A 48 -6.30 -2.61 -7.53
CA VAL A 48 -4.89 -2.91 -7.78
C VAL A 48 -4.63 -3.01 -9.29
N TRP A 49 -5.54 -3.63 -10.05
CA TRP A 49 -5.46 -3.69 -11.51
C TRP A 49 -5.56 -2.30 -12.17
N GLU A 50 -6.49 -1.46 -11.71
CA GLU A 50 -6.59 -0.07 -12.17
C GLU A 50 -5.33 0.74 -11.83
N LEU A 51 -4.77 0.55 -10.63
CA LEU A 51 -3.51 1.19 -10.23
C LEU A 51 -2.35 0.75 -11.12
N ALA A 52 -2.25 -0.54 -11.45
CA ALA A 52 -1.22 -1.09 -12.32
C ALA A 52 -1.28 -0.46 -13.72
N LYS A 53 -2.47 -0.36 -14.32
CA LYS A 53 -2.65 0.29 -15.63
C LYS A 53 -2.25 1.76 -15.65
N ARG A 54 -2.48 2.48 -14.54
CA ARG A 54 -2.14 3.91 -14.44
C ARG A 54 -0.65 4.15 -14.17
N THR A 55 0.03 3.19 -13.55
CA THR A 55 1.44 3.30 -13.13
C THR A 55 2.42 2.62 -14.09
N CYS A 56 1.94 1.87 -15.08
CA CYS A 56 2.76 1.30 -16.14
C CYS A 56 2.99 2.26 -17.33
N TYR A 57 2.72 3.56 -17.18
CA TYR A 57 2.96 4.57 -18.22
C TYR A 57 4.11 5.50 -17.81
N PRO A 58 5.09 5.80 -18.71
CA PRO A 58 5.27 5.25 -20.06
C PRO A 58 5.55 3.73 -20.05
N PRO A 59 5.24 2.98 -21.14
CA PRO A 59 5.16 1.52 -21.16
C PRO A 59 6.54 0.85 -21.18
N THR A 60 7.30 1.05 -20.12
CA THR A 60 8.58 0.34 -19.88
C THR A 60 8.36 -1.05 -19.30
N ARG A 61 7.16 -1.33 -18.76
CA ARG A 61 6.73 -2.64 -18.27
C ARG A 61 5.24 -2.88 -18.55
N SER A 62 4.82 -4.14 -18.62
CA SER A 62 3.41 -4.47 -18.86
C SER A 62 2.55 -4.15 -17.62
N ALA A 63 1.25 -3.90 -17.83
CA ALA A 63 0.31 -3.74 -16.72
C ALA A 63 0.20 -5.00 -15.86
N LEU A 64 0.42 -6.19 -16.43
CA LEU A 64 0.43 -7.45 -15.70
C LEU A 64 1.63 -7.57 -14.77
N ASP A 65 2.81 -7.15 -15.22
CA ASP A 65 4.01 -7.16 -14.38
C ASP A 65 3.87 -6.14 -13.25
N ALA A 66 3.40 -4.92 -13.57
CA ALA A 66 3.07 -3.92 -12.56
C ALA A 66 2.05 -4.43 -11.53
N TYR A 67 1.03 -5.17 -11.97
CA TYR A 67 0.05 -5.77 -11.08
C TYR A 67 0.68 -6.81 -10.13
N LYS A 68 1.51 -7.72 -10.67
CA LYS A 68 2.21 -8.73 -9.87
C LYS A 68 3.15 -8.08 -8.85
N ASP A 69 3.89 -7.06 -9.26
CA ASP A 69 4.78 -6.31 -8.38
C ASP A 69 4.01 -5.66 -7.23
N ILE A 70 2.89 -4.98 -7.53
CA ILE A 70 2.06 -4.34 -6.51
C ILE A 70 1.48 -5.38 -5.55
N LYS A 71 1.04 -6.54 -6.04
CA LYS A 71 0.56 -7.65 -5.20
C LYS A 71 1.68 -8.18 -4.30
N GLY A 72 2.88 -8.36 -4.84
CA GLY A 72 4.06 -8.74 -4.05
C GLY A 72 4.33 -7.77 -2.91
N THR A 73 4.34 -6.47 -3.21
CA THR A 73 4.50 -5.40 -2.21
C THR A 73 3.39 -5.43 -1.14
N ILE A 74 2.13 -5.70 -1.51
CA ILE A 74 1.03 -5.84 -0.54
C ILE A 74 1.29 -6.99 0.42
N GLU A 75 1.74 -8.14 -0.09
CA GLU A 75 2.03 -9.30 0.76
C GLU A 75 3.25 -9.06 1.66
N GLU A 76 4.29 -8.37 1.18
CA GLU A 76 5.42 -7.93 2.01
C GLU A 76 4.97 -7.01 3.16
N TYR A 77 4.06 -6.07 2.88
CA TYR A 77 3.53 -5.17 3.91
C TYR A 77 2.68 -5.90 4.94
N LYS A 78 1.88 -6.89 4.52
CA LYS A 78 1.11 -7.73 5.45
C LYS A 78 2.02 -8.60 6.31
N ALA A 79 3.02 -9.26 5.71
CA ALA A 79 3.99 -10.07 6.44
C ALA A 79 4.76 -9.24 7.48
N THR A 80 5.13 -8.00 7.13
CA THR A 80 5.73 -7.05 8.09
C THR A 80 4.75 -6.71 9.21
N ALA A 81 3.47 -6.47 8.90
CA ALA A 81 2.46 -6.19 9.93
C ALA A 81 2.27 -7.38 10.88
N ASP A 82 2.21 -8.61 10.37
CA ASP A 82 2.09 -9.83 11.16
C ASP A 82 3.32 -10.06 12.05
N GLU A 83 4.52 -9.76 11.54
CA GLU A 83 5.75 -9.78 12.33
C GLU A 83 5.69 -8.77 13.49
N TRP A 84 5.16 -7.58 13.25
CA TRP A 84 5.04 -6.53 14.27
C TRP A 84 3.98 -6.88 15.32
N VAL A 85 2.84 -7.41 14.91
CA VAL A 85 1.79 -7.86 15.83
C VAL A 85 2.28 -9.06 16.66
N GLY A 86 2.93 -10.04 16.04
CA GLY A 86 3.51 -11.18 16.73
C GLY A 86 4.60 -10.79 17.74
N LYS A 87 5.42 -9.78 17.43
CA LYS A 87 6.44 -9.23 18.35
C LYS A 87 5.84 -8.36 19.46
N ALA A 88 4.81 -7.56 19.18
CA ALA A 88 4.21 -6.65 20.15
C ALA A 88 3.25 -7.34 21.13
N PHE A 89 2.60 -8.44 20.73
CA PHE A 89 1.53 -9.07 21.52
C PHE A 89 1.79 -10.54 21.87
N GLY A 90 2.92 -11.14 21.44
CA GLY A 90 3.14 -12.58 21.54
C GLY A 90 2.19 -13.39 20.64
N PRO A 91 2.20 -14.73 20.68
CA PRO A 91 1.20 -15.52 19.97
C PRO A 91 -0.19 -15.08 20.44
N LEU A 92 -1.07 -14.74 19.49
CA LEU A 92 -2.46 -14.41 19.77
C LEU A 92 -3.05 -15.50 20.68
N PRO A 93 -3.75 -15.15 21.77
CA PRO A 93 -4.42 -16.15 22.59
C PRO A 93 -5.35 -16.92 21.66
N THR A 94 -5.06 -18.20 21.47
CA THR A 94 -5.96 -19.09 20.76
C THR A 94 -7.27 -19.04 21.52
N GLY A 95 -8.33 -18.61 20.85
CA GLY A 95 -9.67 -18.53 21.42
C GLY A 95 -10.05 -19.85 22.10
N PRO A 96 -11.06 -19.84 23.00
CA PRO A 96 -11.35 -20.97 23.86
C PRO A 96 -11.52 -22.24 23.00
N LYS A 97 -10.76 -23.28 23.37
CA LYS A 97 -10.93 -24.62 22.80
C LYS A 97 -12.38 -25.04 22.99
N ALA A 98 -13.11 -25.13 21.88
CA ALA A 98 -14.37 -25.87 21.81
C ALA A 98 -14.08 -27.37 21.77
#